data_AF-A0A962V4Q7-F1
#
_entry.id   AF-A0A962V4Q7-F1
#
_cell.length_a   1.000
_cell.length_b   1.000
_cell.length_c   1.000
_cell.angle_alpha   90.00
_cell.angle_beta   90.00
_cell.angle_gamma   90.00
#
_symmetry.space_group_name_H-M   'P 1'
#
loop_
_entity.id
_entity.type
_entity.pdbx_description
1 polymer ?
#
loop_
_entity_poly.entity_id
_entity_poly.type
_entity_poly.pdbx_seq_one_letter_code
_entity_poly.pdbx_strand_id
1 'polypeptide(L)'
;MIRSPRWLLTAFAVLFLLGLTTTVAVWFVHQERLLYYSDIRFYHQLTLASWHQLQAGLQPWLAFLQHWFGQDYNALFTLPLVPGIALGGESRPVYVALLALCYLSPAALLAGLLGRTLYQAAPRRRVFWLNVLLMLSAAALWQPVLRGYPDAGGVVLISLALWLYVQDSTLQ
;
A
#
# COMPACT_ATOMS: atom_id res chain seq x y z
N MET A 1 -10.15 -38.51 2.98
CA MET A 1 -9.10 -37.46 2.94
C MET A 1 -9.69 -36.18 2.37
N ILE A 2 -10.04 -35.22 3.24
CA ILE A 2 -10.56 -33.91 2.81
C ILE A 2 -9.36 -33.12 2.28
N ARG A 3 -9.27 -32.93 0.95
CA ARG A 3 -8.28 -32.01 0.37
C ARG A 3 -8.68 -30.61 0.81
N SER A 4 -7.97 -30.04 1.78
CA SER A 4 -8.15 -28.64 2.15
C SER A 4 -8.09 -27.79 0.88
N PRO A 5 -9.11 -26.97 0.60
CA PRO A 5 -9.13 -26.24 -0.65
C PRO A 5 -7.95 -25.27 -0.73
N ARG A 6 -7.20 -25.34 -1.83
CA ARG A 6 -5.95 -24.57 -2.04
C ARG A 6 -6.14 -23.05 -1.90
N TRP A 7 -7.36 -22.54 -2.07
CA TRP A 7 -7.68 -21.13 -1.89
C TRP A 7 -7.56 -20.68 -0.43
N LEU A 8 -7.82 -21.56 0.56
CA LEU A 8 -7.66 -21.25 1.98
C LEU A 8 -6.20 -20.96 2.33
N LEU A 9 -5.27 -21.74 1.79
CA LEU A 9 -3.84 -21.54 2.02
C LEU A 9 -3.35 -20.22 1.42
N THR A 10 -3.85 -19.85 0.24
CA THR A 10 -3.52 -18.56 -0.40
C THR A 10 -4.13 -17.40 0.39
N ALA A 11 -5.39 -17.50 0.80
CA ALA A 11 -6.03 -16.47 1.62
C ALA A 11 -5.31 -16.28 2.95
N PHE A 12 -4.97 -17.38 3.63
CA PHE A 12 -4.18 -17.36 4.86
C PHE A 12 -2.81 -16.71 4.64
N ALA A 13 -2.09 -17.07 3.56
CA ALA A 13 -0.79 -16.49 3.25
C ALA A 13 -0.88 -14.98 2.97
N VAL A 14 -1.92 -14.51 2.27
CA VAL A 14 -2.15 -13.08 2.04
C VAL A 14 -2.45 -12.38 3.37
N LEU A 15 -3.39 -12.89 4.17
CA LEU A 15 -3.72 -12.30 5.47
C LEU A 15 -2.52 -12.25 6.41
N PHE A 16 -1.72 -13.32 6.43
CA PHE A 16 -0.47 -13.37 7.18
C PHE A 16 0.52 -12.30 6.71
N LEU A 17 0.68 -12.13 5.39
CA LEU A 17 1.52 -11.09 4.82
C LEU A 17 1.03 -9.68 5.21
N LEU A 18 -0.28 -9.42 5.08
CA LEU A 18 -0.86 -8.13 5.46
C LEU A 18 -0.59 -7.84 6.95
N GLY A 19 -0.88 -8.81 7.83
CA GLY A 19 -0.61 -8.69 9.27
C GLY A 19 0.88 -8.53 9.58
N LEU A 20 1.77 -9.22 8.87
CA LEU A 20 3.21 -9.08 9.05
C LEU A 20 3.68 -7.68 8.65
N THR A 21 3.27 -7.17 7.49
CA THR A 21 3.70 -5.84 7.02
C THR A 21 3.24 -4.71 7.94
N THR A 22 2.00 -4.77 8.43
CA THR A 22 1.48 -3.79 9.38
C THR A 22 2.17 -3.89 10.74
N THR A 23 2.44 -5.11 11.21
CA THR A 23 3.17 -5.32 12.48
C THR A 23 4.59 -4.77 12.40
N VAL A 24 5.31 -5.02 11.32
CA VAL A 24 6.66 -4.48 11.10
C VAL A 24 6.63 -2.95 11.06
N ALA A 25 5.66 -2.37 10.34
CA ALA A 25 5.47 -0.92 10.28
C ALA A 25 5.23 -0.32 11.67
N VAL A 26 4.26 -0.85 12.43
CA VAL A 26 3.95 -0.37 13.79
C VAL A 26 5.15 -0.52 14.72
N TRP A 27 5.80 -1.69 14.71
CA TRP A 27 6.98 -1.95 15.53
C TRP A 27 8.09 -0.96 15.24
N PHE A 28 8.38 -0.69 13.96
CA PHE A 28 9.40 0.28 13.57
C PHE A 28 9.09 1.67 14.11
N VAL A 29 7.86 2.17 13.94
CA VAL A 29 7.46 3.49 14.43
C VAL A 29 7.57 3.60 15.95
N HIS A 30 7.27 2.53 16.69
CA HIS A 30 7.44 2.54 18.15
C HIS A 30 8.91 2.60 18.60
N GLN A 31 9.86 2.18 17.76
CA GLN A 31 11.29 2.28 18.04
C GLN A 31 11.90 3.62 17.61
N GLU A 32 11.18 4.42 16.83
CA GLU A 32 11.67 5.72 16.40
C GLU A 32 11.85 6.66 17.58
N ARG A 33 13.05 7.25 17.68
CA ARG A 33 13.37 8.33 18.64
C ARG A 33 13.56 9.68 17.94
N LEU A 34 13.16 9.76 16.68
CA LEU A 34 13.45 10.89 15.80
C LEU A 34 12.27 11.86 15.72
N LEU A 35 12.57 13.15 15.68
CA LEU A 35 11.60 14.19 15.37
C LEU A 35 11.58 14.42 13.87
N TYR A 36 10.46 14.09 13.24
CA TYR A 36 10.28 14.31 11.81
C TYR A 36 9.94 15.77 11.48
N TYR A 37 10.57 16.29 10.43
CA TYR A 37 10.39 17.62 9.87
C TYR A 37 10.10 17.55 8.36
N SER A 38 9.57 18.64 7.78
CA SER A 38 9.20 18.76 6.36
C SER A 38 8.18 17.71 5.90
N ASP A 39 8.44 17.07 4.77
CA ASP A 39 7.49 16.28 4.00
C ASP A 39 7.01 15.05 4.77
N ILE A 40 7.89 14.50 5.62
CA ILE A 40 7.57 13.34 6.45
C ILE A 40 6.40 13.64 7.40
N ARG A 41 6.34 14.86 7.94
CA ARG A 41 5.21 15.27 8.78
C ARG A 41 4.01 15.66 7.92
N PHE A 42 4.27 16.28 6.78
CA PHE A 42 3.26 16.81 5.87
C PHE A 42 2.25 15.74 5.40
N TYR A 43 2.70 14.58 4.91
CA TYR A 43 1.76 13.57 4.38
C TYR A 43 0.83 12.97 5.44
N HIS A 44 1.34 12.78 6.67
CA HIS A 44 0.52 12.38 7.80
C HIS A 44 -0.52 13.46 8.11
N GLN A 45 -0.11 14.72 8.23
CA GLN A 45 -1.01 15.84 8.49
C GLN A 45 -2.05 16.04 7.37
N LEU A 46 -1.67 15.85 6.11
CA LEU A 46 -2.57 15.94 4.97
C LEU A 46 -3.62 14.82 5.00
N THR A 47 -3.24 13.62 5.46
CA THR A 47 -4.17 12.51 5.64
C THR A 47 -5.16 12.78 6.77
N LEU A 48 -4.68 13.34 7.89
CA LEU A 48 -5.58 13.78 8.97
C LEU A 48 -6.50 14.90 8.50
N ALA A 49 -5.98 15.92 7.80
CA ALA A 49 -6.80 16.98 7.24
C ALA A 49 -7.90 16.43 6.31
N SER A 50 -7.56 15.47 5.44
CA SER A 50 -8.53 14.76 4.59
C SER A 50 -9.63 14.07 5.41
N TRP A 51 -9.25 13.35 6.48
CA TRP A 51 -10.18 12.71 7.40
C TRP A 51 -11.10 13.71 8.10
N HIS A 52 -10.57 14.84 8.60
CA HIS A 52 -11.34 15.88 9.27
C HIS A 52 -12.36 16.53 8.33
N GLN A 53 -12.00 16.71 7.04
CA GLN A 53 -12.96 17.18 6.04
C GLN A 53 -14.06 16.15 5.77
N LEU A 54 -13.75 14.86 5.77
CA LEU A 54 -14.77 13.81 5.65
C LEU A 54 -15.71 13.78 6.85
N GLN A 55 -15.21 14.02 8.07
CA GLN A 55 -16.06 14.16 9.27
C GLN A 55 -17.03 15.34 9.15
N ALA A 56 -16.60 16.45 8.52
CA ALA A 56 -17.46 17.60 8.24
C ALA A 56 -18.50 17.33 7.14
N GLY A 57 -18.30 16.29 6.33
CA GLY A 57 -19.24 15.80 5.33
C GLY A 57 -18.60 15.44 4.00
N LEU A 58 -19.33 14.70 3.17
CA LEU A 58 -18.83 14.25 1.88
C LEU A 58 -18.53 15.42 0.91
N GLN A 59 -19.36 16.45 0.90
CA GLN A 59 -19.14 17.63 0.03
C GLN A 59 -17.86 18.40 0.41
N PRO A 60 -17.62 18.78 1.69
CA PRO A 60 -16.35 19.37 2.11
C PRO A 60 -15.13 18.51 1.73
N TRP A 61 -15.23 17.19 1.91
CA TRP A 61 -14.15 16.26 1.55
C TRP A 61 -13.86 16.22 0.05
N LEU A 62 -14.89 16.16 -0.79
CA LEU A 62 -14.69 16.22 -2.24
C LEU A 62 -14.08 17.56 -2.69
N ALA A 63 -14.54 18.67 -2.10
CA ALA A 63 -13.96 19.99 -2.37
C ALA A 63 -12.48 20.06 -1.95
N PHE A 64 -12.13 19.46 -0.81
CA PHE A 64 -10.74 19.32 -0.36
C PHE A 64 -9.91 18.52 -1.38
N LEU A 65 -10.38 17.34 -1.80
CA LEU A 65 -9.65 16.53 -2.78
C LEU A 65 -9.46 17.25 -4.12
N GLN A 66 -10.49 17.96 -4.59
CA GLN A 66 -10.41 18.77 -5.81
C GLN A 66 -9.39 19.89 -5.69
N HIS A 67 -9.36 20.60 -4.56
CA HIS A 67 -8.40 21.68 -4.32
C HIS A 67 -6.95 21.18 -4.37
N TRP A 68 -6.68 20.01 -3.78
CA TRP A 68 -5.35 19.41 -3.74
C TRP A 68 -4.95 18.68 -5.03
N PHE A 69 -5.87 18.49 -5.98
CA PHE A 69 -5.58 17.75 -7.21
C PHE A 69 -4.52 18.45 -8.09
N GLY A 70 -4.49 19.78 -8.09
CA GLY A 70 -3.57 20.59 -8.90
C GLY A 70 -2.35 21.13 -8.15
N GLN A 71 -2.14 20.71 -6.90
CA GLN A 71 -0.99 21.14 -6.08
C GLN A 71 0.20 20.20 -6.30
N ASP A 72 1.41 20.67 -5.97
CA ASP A 72 2.65 19.87 -6.07
C ASP A 72 2.55 18.53 -5.31
N TYR A 73 1.83 18.54 -4.18
CA TYR A 73 1.43 17.34 -3.46
C TYR A 73 -0.07 17.09 -3.61
N ASN A 74 -0.46 15.99 -4.27
CA ASN A 74 -1.88 15.63 -4.35
C ASN A 74 -2.36 14.92 -3.07
N ALA A 75 -3.63 15.10 -2.72
CA ALA A 75 -4.26 14.42 -1.58
C ALA A 75 -4.95 13.09 -1.96
N LEU A 76 -4.83 12.62 -3.21
CA LEU A 76 -5.52 11.41 -3.68
C LEU A 76 -5.04 10.16 -2.96
N PHE A 77 -3.77 10.14 -2.53
CA PHE A 77 -3.26 9.01 -1.74
C PHE A 77 -3.96 8.88 -0.37
N THR A 78 -4.71 9.88 0.08
CA THR A 78 -5.44 9.78 1.35
C THR A 78 -6.70 8.91 1.21
N LEU A 79 -7.24 8.74 0.00
CA LEU A 79 -8.49 8.03 -0.27
C LEU A 79 -8.59 6.63 0.39
N PRO A 80 -7.63 5.70 0.17
CA PRO A 80 -7.70 4.39 0.80
C PRO A 80 -7.29 4.40 2.28
N LEU A 81 -6.65 5.47 2.77
CA LEU A 81 -6.16 5.57 4.14
C LEU A 81 -7.23 6.10 5.10
N VAL A 82 -8.06 7.03 4.66
CA VAL A 82 -9.06 7.73 5.50
C VAL A 82 -10.00 6.75 6.24
N PRO A 83 -10.57 5.71 5.61
CA PRO A 83 -11.37 4.72 6.35
C PRO A 83 -10.57 3.99 7.43
N GLY A 84 -9.29 3.75 7.20
CA GLY A 84 -8.38 3.15 8.18
C GLY A 84 -8.08 4.07 9.35
N ILE A 85 -7.93 5.39 9.10
CA ILE A 85 -7.76 6.39 10.16
C ILE A 85 -9.00 6.45 11.05
N ALA A 86 -10.20 6.35 10.45
CA ALA A 86 -11.45 6.30 11.21
C ALA A 86 -11.51 5.12 12.21
N LEU A 87 -10.92 3.97 11.83
CA LEU A 87 -10.93 2.75 12.64
C LEU A 87 -9.76 2.65 13.63
N GLY A 88 -8.57 3.06 13.20
CA GLY A 88 -7.32 2.91 13.96
C GLY A 88 -6.94 4.14 14.79
N GLY A 89 -7.52 5.30 14.49
CA GLY A 89 -7.22 6.58 15.13
C GLY A 89 -6.14 7.42 14.45
N GLU A 90 -5.96 8.64 14.93
CA GLU A 90 -5.15 9.70 14.31
C GLU A 90 -3.67 9.68 14.74
N SER A 91 -3.05 8.50 14.74
CA SER A 91 -1.67 8.32 15.20
C SER A 91 -0.71 7.97 14.07
N ARG A 92 0.57 8.36 14.21
CA ARG A 92 1.62 8.03 13.23
C ARG A 92 1.77 6.52 13.00
N PRO A 93 1.78 5.64 14.02
CA PRO A 93 1.84 4.20 13.79
C PRO A 93 0.70 3.69 12.92
N VAL A 94 -0.53 4.18 13.13
CA VAL A 94 -1.71 3.81 12.34
C VAL A 94 -1.54 4.28 10.89
N TYR A 95 -1.15 5.54 10.70
CA TYR A 95 -0.89 6.08 9.37
C TYR A 95 0.14 5.26 8.58
N VAL A 96 1.30 4.95 9.19
CA VAL A 96 2.36 4.18 8.54
C VAL A 96 1.94 2.73 8.30
N ALA A 97 1.18 2.13 9.21
CA ALA A 97 0.58 0.81 8.99
C ALA A 97 -0.38 0.80 7.80
N LEU A 98 -1.18 1.85 7.63
CA LEU A 98 -2.09 1.99 6.49
C LEU A 98 -1.34 2.18 5.18
N LEU A 99 -0.22 2.92 5.16
CA LEU A 99 0.64 2.97 3.97
C LEU A 99 1.18 1.58 3.60
N ALA A 100 1.64 0.81 4.59
CA ALA A 100 2.10 -0.56 4.36
C ALA A 100 0.97 -1.47 3.84
N LEU A 101 -0.24 -1.33 4.40
CA LEU A 101 -1.40 -2.13 4.07
C LEU A 101 -2.00 -1.79 2.70
N CYS A 102 -2.20 -0.51 2.42
CA CYS A 102 -2.91 -0.02 1.23
C CYS A 102 -1.99 0.17 0.03
N TYR A 103 -0.67 0.27 0.24
CA TYR A 103 0.28 0.52 -0.85
C TYR A 103 1.39 -0.52 -0.95
N LEU A 104 2.20 -0.71 0.08
CA LEU A 104 3.35 -1.62 -0.01
C LEU A 104 2.92 -3.07 -0.28
N SER A 105 1.94 -3.56 0.47
CA SER A 105 1.41 -4.91 0.31
C SER A 105 0.78 -5.15 -1.07
N PRO A 106 -0.13 -4.28 -1.57
CA PRO A 106 -0.64 -4.39 -2.94
C PRO A 106 0.46 -4.30 -4.01
N ALA A 107 1.47 -3.44 -3.85
CA ALA A 107 2.60 -3.37 -4.77
C ALA A 107 3.36 -4.69 -4.83
N ALA A 108 3.63 -5.32 -3.67
CA ALA A 108 4.27 -6.62 -3.61
C ALA A 108 3.43 -7.73 -4.27
N LEU A 109 2.11 -7.74 -4.03
CA LEU A 109 1.20 -8.70 -4.66
C LEU A 109 1.15 -8.51 -6.19
N LEU A 110 1.12 -7.27 -6.67
CA LEU A 110 1.17 -6.94 -8.11
C LEU A 110 2.50 -7.37 -8.74
N ALA A 111 3.64 -7.19 -8.06
CA ALA A 111 4.92 -7.72 -8.51
C ALA A 111 4.87 -9.25 -8.63
N GLY A 112 4.21 -9.94 -7.69
CA GLY A 112 3.91 -11.37 -7.81
C GLY A 112 3.08 -11.72 -9.04
N LEU A 113 2.02 -10.94 -9.31
CA LEU A 113 1.13 -11.12 -10.46
C LEU A 113 1.86 -10.91 -11.78
N LEU A 114 2.72 -9.90 -11.87
CA LEU A 114 3.59 -9.63 -13.03
C LEU A 114 4.64 -10.74 -13.22
N GLY A 115 5.29 -11.17 -12.14
CA GLY A 115 6.27 -12.24 -12.19
C GLY A 115 5.67 -13.52 -12.78
N ARG A 116 4.48 -13.93 -12.31
CA ARG A 116 3.84 -15.16 -12.82
C ARG A 116 3.35 -15.04 -14.28
N THR A 117 3.13 -13.83 -14.80
CA THR A 117 2.68 -13.62 -16.19
C THR A 117 3.85 -13.60 -17.15
N LEU A 118 4.95 -12.96 -16.74
CA LEU A 118 6.16 -12.83 -17.57
C LEU A 118 6.99 -14.12 -17.59
N TYR A 119 7.12 -14.83 -16.46
CA TYR A 119 7.94 -16.04 -16.36
C TYR A 119 7.09 -17.32 -16.43
N GLN A 120 6.83 -17.78 -17.66
CA GLN A 120 5.97 -18.94 -17.91
C GLN A 120 6.67 -20.30 -17.77
N ALA A 121 8.01 -20.32 -17.81
CA ALA A 121 8.81 -21.56 -17.75
C ALA A 121 8.85 -22.22 -16.36
N ALA A 122 8.47 -21.50 -15.30
CA ALA A 122 8.55 -21.96 -13.92
C ALA A 122 7.15 -22.10 -13.27
N PRO A 123 7.01 -22.86 -12.16
CA PRO A 123 5.73 -23.02 -11.49
C PRO A 123 5.15 -21.68 -11.03
N ARG A 124 4.01 -21.26 -11.63
CA ARG A 124 3.37 -19.95 -11.41
C ARG A 124 3.25 -19.54 -9.94
N ARG A 125 2.92 -20.47 -9.05
CA ARG A 125 2.78 -20.20 -7.60
C ARG A 125 4.12 -19.85 -6.94
N ARG A 126 5.21 -20.54 -7.31
CA ARG A 126 6.55 -20.25 -6.76
C ARG A 126 7.03 -18.89 -7.23
N VAL A 127 6.89 -18.62 -8.53
CA VAL A 127 7.26 -17.33 -9.13
C VAL A 127 6.50 -16.18 -8.45
N PHE A 128 5.19 -16.33 -8.26
CA PHE A 128 4.37 -15.32 -7.57
C PHE A 128 4.93 -15.00 -6.17
N TRP A 129 5.06 -16.02 -5.30
CA TRP A 129 5.48 -15.78 -3.92
C TRP A 129 6.93 -15.35 -3.80
N LEU A 130 7.83 -15.83 -4.67
CA LEU A 130 9.21 -15.35 -4.71
C LEU A 130 9.29 -13.86 -5.04
N ASN A 131 8.55 -13.39 -6.05
CA ASN A 131 8.53 -11.97 -6.40
C ASN A 131 7.93 -11.11 -5.27
N VAL A 132 6.85 -11.57 -4.65
CA VAL A 132 6.27 -10.91 -3.46
C VAL A 132 7.31 -10.78 -2.34
N LEU A 133 8.01 -11.86 -2.02
CA LEU A 133 9.02 -11.88 -0.95
C LEU A 133 10.23 -11.01 -1.28
N LEU A 134 10.70 -11.04 -2.54
CA LEU A 134 11.81 -10.18 -2.99
C LEU A 134 11.44 -8.70 -2.88
N MET A 135 10.23 -8.33 -3.32
CA MET A 135 9.72 -6.96 -3.18
C MET A 135 9.66 -6.53 -1.71
N LEU A 136 9.12 -7.37 -0.83
CA LEU A 136 9.05 -7.08 0.61
C LEU A 136 10.41 -7.18 1.32
N SER A 137 11.44 -7.76 0.70
CA SER A 137 12.79 -7.76 1.26
C SER A 137 13.61 -6.53 0.83
N ALA A 138 13.12 -5.79 -0.17
CA ALA A 138 13.81 -4.62 -0.68
C ALA A 138 13.70 -3.44 0.28
N ALA A 139 14.81 -3.10 0.94
CA ALA A 139 14.90 -1.95 1.85
C ALA A 139 14.49 -0.63 1.17
N ALA A 140 14.74 -0.50 -0.14
CA ALA A 140 14.37 0.68 -0.93
C ALA A 140 12.86 0.97 -0.95
N LEU A 141 12.01 -0.03 -0.74
CA LEU A 141 10.56 0.14 -0.68
C LEU A 141 10.04 0.38 0.73
N TRP A 142 10.69 -0.24 1.72
CA TRP A 142 10.36 0.00 3.12
C TRP A 142 10.73 1.39 3.60
N GLN A 143 11.90 1.89 3.19
CA GLN A 143 12.41 3.17 3.68
C GLN A 143 11.43 4.34 3.46
N PRO A 144 10.85 4.58 2.27
CA PRO A 144 9.87 5.65 2.10
C PRO A 144 8.59 5.41 2.90
N VAL A 145 8.06 4.20 2.89
CA VAL A 145 6.82 3.83 3.62
C VAL A 145 6.97 4.04 5.12
N LEU A 146 8.06 3.56 5.72
CA LEU A 146 8.33 3.72 7.17
C LEU A 146 8.56 5.18 7.55
N ARG A 147 9.10 5.98 6.63
CA ARG A 147 9.17 7.43 6.78
C ARG A 147 7.86 8.13 6.48
N GLY A 148 6.78 7.44 6.12
CA GLY A 148 5.47 8.07 5.91
C GLY A 148 5.26 8.65 4.51
N TYR A 149 6.10 8.31 3.52
CA TYR A 149 5.89 8.72 2.15
C TYR A 149 4.92 7.77 1.43
N PRO A 150 3.98 8.29 0.62
CA PRO A 150 3.01 7.48 -0.12
C PRO A 150 3.55 6.94 -1.46
N ASP A 151 4.85 6.99 -1.74
CA ASP A 151 5.47 6.62 -3.03
C ASP A 151 5.10 5.21 -3.50
N ALA A 152 4.92 4.28 -2.57
CA ALA A 152 4.47 2.92 -2.87
C ALA A 152 3.10 2.91 -3.59
N GLY A 153 2.26 3.94 -3.41
CA GLY A 153 1.02 4.10 -4.16
C GLY A 153 1.25 4.34 -5.65
N GLY A 154 2.28 5.10 -6.02
CA GLY A 154 2.71 5.23 -7.41
C GLY A 154 3.17 3.89 -7.98
N VAL A 155 3.92 3.11 -7.20
CA VAL A 155 4.34 1.75 -7.58
C VAL A 155 3.14 0.83 -7.82
N VAL A 156 2.09 0.91 -6.99
CA VAL A 156 0.83 0.18 -7.21
C VAL A 156 0.22 0.54 -8.55
N LEU A 157 0.04 1.83 -8.84
CA LEU A 157 -0.60 2.29 -10.08
C LEU A 157 0.18 1.86 -11.33
N ILE A 158 1.52 2.03 -11.32
CA ILE A 158 2.39 1.61 -12.42
C ILE A 158 2.35 0.10 -12.60
N SER A 159 2.45 -0.66 -11.51
CA SER A 159 2.44 -2.14 -11.57
C SER A 159 1.09 -2.66 -12.06
N LEU A 160 -0.01 -2.01 -11.68
CA LEU A 160 -1.35 -2.34 -12.15
C LEU A 160 -1.49 -2.06 -13.65
N ALA A 161 -1.04 -0.89 -14.11
CA ALA A 161 -1.06 -0.54 -15.53
C ALA A 161 -0.24 -1.51 -16.38
N LEU A 162 0.98 -1.85 -15.94
CA LEU A 162 1.82 -2.85 -16.59
C LEU A 162 1.17 -4.23 -16.61
N TRP A 163 0.53 -4.62 -15.50
CA TRP A 163 -0.14 -5.92 -15.43
C TRP A 163 -1.31 -5.99 -16.41
N LEU A 164 -2.13 -4.95 -16.50
CA LEU A 164 -3.21 -4.86 -17.49
C LEU A 164 -2.66 -4.88 -18.92
N TYR A 165 -1.60 -4.13 -19.20
CA TYR A 165 -0.96 -4.10 -20.52
C TYR A 165 -0.47 -5.49 -20.95
N VAL A 166 0.18 -6.24 -20.05
CA VAL A 166 0.70 -7.59 -20.35
C VAL A 166 -0.43 -8.63 -20.53
N GLN A 167 -1.61 -8.39 -19.96
CA GLN A 167 -2.79 -9.26 -20.16
C GLN A 167 -3.49 -9.02 -21.50
N ASP A 168 -3.33 -7.83 -22.09
CA ASP A 168 -4.04 -7.47 -23.32
C ASP A 168 -3.39 -8.13 -24.54
N SER A 169 -4.10 -9.07 -25.15
CA SER A 169 -3.70 -9.77 -26.37
C SER A 169 -3.97 -8.98 -27.65
N THR A 170 -4.67 -7.84 -27.58
CA THR A 170 -4.97 -6.98 -28.74
C THR A 170 -3.91 -5.91 -29.01
N LEU A 171 -3.04 -5.66 -28.02
CA LEU A 171 -1.92 -4.72 -28.08
C LEU A 171 -0.53 -5.39 -28.24
N GLN A 172 -0.50 -6.72 -28.40
CA GLN A 172 0.68 -7.53 -28.69
C GLN A 172 0.68 -7.95 -30.16
#